data_AF-E2GHE2-F1
#
_entry.id   AF-E2GHE2-F1
#
_cell.length_a   1.000
_cell.length_b   1.000
_cell.length_c   1.000
_cell.angle_alpha   90.00
_cell.angle_beta   90.00
_cell.angle_gamma   90.00
#
_symmetry.space_group_name_H-M   'P 1'
#
loop_
_entity.id
_entity.type
_entity.pdbx_description
1 polymer ?
#
loop_
_entity_poly.entity_id
_entity_poly.type
_entity_poly.pdbx_seq_one_letter_code
_entity_poly.pdbx_strand_id
1 'polypeptide(L)'
;TAIHIIAHLFNFERFMDSQLMINNSYLPYVLSQIGNNGNKSYLNPIRSNETNPTIVMFTTIAGLTGVVITLALILIITSSMEVIRRSYFEVFWFTHHLFIVFFIGLVAHGIGRIVRGQTTESMAVHNPIKCHTEFETWGQSGTNCPEPDFAGNPPMTWK
;
A
#
# COMPACT_ATOMS: atom_id res chain seq x y z
N THR A 1 -5.35 8.81 11.22
CA THR A 1 -4.79 9.44 9.99
C THR A 1 -3.29 9.59 10.04
N ALA A 2 -2.69 10.26 11.02
CA ALA A 2 -1.21 10.42 11.09
C ALA A 2 -0.44 9.09 11.07
N ILE A 3 -0.82 8.13 11.93
CA ILE A 3 -0.22 6.77 11.95
C ILE A 3 -0.31 6.09 10.58
N HIS A 4 -1.43 6.24 9.89
CA HIS A 4 -1.66 5.63 8.58
C HIS A 4 -0.78 6.26 7.49
N ILE A 5 -0.62 7.58 7.49
CA ILE A 5 0.30 8.29 6.58
C ILE A 5 1.74 7.83 6.82
N ILE A 6 2.17 7.73 8.09
CA ILE A 6 3.51 7.26 8.46
C ILE A 6 3.72 5.81 8.00
N ALA A 7 2.73 4.94 8.20
CA ALA A 7 2.79 3.56 7.73
C ALA A 7 2.94 3.48 6.19
N HIS A 8 2.23 4.34 5.44
CA HIS A 8 2.42 4.42 3.99
C HIS A 8 3.83 4.86 3.60
N LEU A 9 4.35 5.93 4.23
CA LEU A 9 5.70 6.42 3.95
C LEU A 9 6.74 5.33 4.22
N PHE A 10 6.71 4.73 5.41
CA PHE A 10 7.63 3.67 5.80
C PHE A 10 7.58 2.46 4.86
N ASN A 11 6.38 2.01 4.48
CA ASN A 11 6.24 0.89 3.55
C ASN A 11 6.77 1.24 2.15
N PHE A 12 6.48 2.43 1.62
CA PHE A 12 6.94 2.84 0.30
C PHE A 12 8.44 3.08 0.23
N GLU A 13 9.04 3.67 1.27
CA GLU A 13 10.49 3.80 1.38
C GLU A 13 11.15 2.42 1.36
N ARG A 14 10.65 1.48 2.17
CA ARG A 14 11.18 0.11 2.21
C ARG A 14 11.04 -0.62 0.88
N PHE A 15 9.93 -0.43 0.17
CA PHE A 15 9.73 -0.96 -1.19
C PHE A 15 10.70 -0.34 -2.20
N MET A 16 10.95 0.96 -2.10
CA MET A 16 11.91 1.67 -2.95
C MET A 16 13.33 1.16 -2.71
N ASP A 17 13.75 1.11 -1.45
CA ASP A 17 15.08 0.63 -1.07
C ASP A 17 15.30 -0.80 -1.53
N SER A 18 14.30 -1.68 -1.35
CA SER A 18 14.37 -3.07 -1.79
C SER A 18 14.51 -3.21 -3.31
N GLN A 19 13.93 -2.29 -4.09
CA GLN A 19 14.06 -2.28 -5.55
C GLN A 19 15.42 -1.74 -6.00
N LEU A 20 15.95 -0.73 -5.30
CA LEU A 20 17.23 -0.08 -5.61
C LEU A 20 18.46 -0.87 -5.12
N MET A 21 18.30 -1.75 -4.14
CA MET A 21 19.34 -2.66 -3.65
C MET A 21 19.63 -3.80 -4.64
N ILE A 22 20.07 -3.48 -5.87
CA ILE A 22 20.32 -4.41 -7.00
C ILE A 22 21.29 -5.54 -6.61
N ASN A 23 20.77 -6.57 -5.92
CA ASN A 23 21.56 -7.65 -5.36
C ASN A 23 20.70 -8.90 -5.10
N ASN A 24 20.92 -9.94 -5.89
CA ASN A 24 20.18 -11.21 -5.83
C ASN A 24 20.42 -12.02 -4.54
N SER A 25 21.45 -11.71 -3.75
CA SER A 25 21.71 -12.36 -2.46
C SER A 25 20.90 -11.76 -1.31
N TYR A 26 20.04 -10.77 -1.58
CA TYR A 26 19.17 -10.16 -0.58
C TYR A 26 17.71 -10.51 -0.85
N LEU A 27 17.07 -11.14 0.12
CA LEU A 27 15.65 -11.52 0.06
C LEU A 27 14.71 -10.36 -0.32
N PRO A 28 14.82 -9.13 0.23
CA PRO A 28 13.93 -8.03 -0.16
C PRO A 28 14.03 -7.65 -1.65
N TYR A 29 15.22 -7.74 -2.24
CA TYR A 29 15.42 -7.51 -3.66
C TYR A 29 14.78 -8.63 -4.49
N VAL A 30 15.03 -9.89 -4.14
CA VAL A 30 14.44 -11.05 -4.82
C VAL A 30 12.90 -10.98 -4.79
N LEU A 31 12.31 -10.65 -3.64
CA LEU A 31 10.86 -10.43 -3.49
C LEU A 31 10.34 -9.26 -4.35
N SER A 32 11.16 -8.22 -4.56
CA SER A 32 10.81 -7.08 -5.41
C SER A 32 10.84 -7.42 -6.89
N GLN A 33 11.67 -8.39 -7.30
CA GLN A 33 11.74 -8.85 -8.70
C GLN A 33 10.57 -9.75 -9.10
N ILE A 34 9.87 -10.37 -8.14
CA ILE A 34 8.69 -11.20 -8.41
C ILE A 34 7.61 -10.33 -9.08
N GLY A 35 7.12 -10.80 -10.23
CA GLY A 35 6.13 -10.10 -11.06
C GLY A 35 6.70 -9.23 -12.19
N ASN A 36 8.03 -9.06 -12.32
CA ASN A 36 8.60 -8.27 -13.42
C ASN A 36 8.54 -8.98 -14.79
N ASN A 37 8.61 -10.31 -14.81
CA ASN A 37 8.78 -11.11 -16.04
C ASN A 37 7.49 -11.80 -16.53
N GLY A 38 6.30 -11.36 -16.13
CA GLY A 38 5.03 -11.91 -16.62
C GLY A 38 3.82 -11.56 -15.76
N ASN A 39 2.68 -12.22 -16.02
CA ASN A 39 1.43 -12.07 -15.24
C ASN A 39 1.49 -12.75 -13.86
N LYS A 40 2.68 -12.84 -13.25
CA LYS A 40 2.85 -13.39 -11.91
C LYS A 40 2.31 -12.41 -10.87
N SER A 41 1.99 -12.97 -9.71
CA SER A 41 1.61 -12.18 -8.54
C SER A 41 2.76 -11.29 -8.08
N TYR A 42 2.48 -10.34 -7.18
CA TYR A 42 3.52 -9.47 -6.68
C TYR A 42 3.33 -8.94 -5.27
N LEU A 43 4.46 -8.65 -4.62
CA LEU A 43 4.53 -7.98 -3.34
C LEU A 43 4.86 -6.50 -3.49
N ASN A 44 5.97 -6.18 -4.17
CA ASN A 44 6.43 -4.79 -4.32
C ASN A 44 5.69 -4.11 -5.50
N PRO A 45 4.93 -3.02 -5.27
CA PRO A 45 4.29 -2.26 -6.34
C PRO A 45 5.26 -1.38 -7.14
N ILE A 46 6.47 -1.14 -6.64
CA ILE A 46 7.50 -0.32 -7.27
C ILE A 46 8.26 -1.15 -8.31
N ARG A 47 8.26 -0.70 -9.56
CA ARG A 47 8.75 -1.47 -10.73
C ARG A 47 9.84 -0.82 -11.55
N SER A 48 10.14 0.44 -11.25
CA SER A 48 11.17 1.20 -11.94
C SER A 48 12.18 1.70 -10.92
N ASN A 49 13.41 1.89 -11.37
CA ASN A 49 14.47 2.45 -10.55
C ASN A 49 14.43 4.00 -10.55
N GLU A 50 13.56 4.60 -11.37
CA GLU A 50 13.40 6.04 -11.50
C GLU A 50 12.23 6.60 -10.67
N THR A 51 11.44 5.71 -10.04
CA THR A 51 10.32 6.16 -9.21
C THR A 51 10.79 6.77 -7.89
N ASN A 52 10.08 7.80 -7.44
CA ASN A 52 10.24 8.40 -6.11
C ASN A 52 8.88 8.36 -5.38
N PRO A 53 8.83 8.29 -4.04
CA PRO A 53 7.58 8.37 -3.28
C PRO A 53 6.61 9.47 -3.74
N THR A 54 7.10 10.66 -4.12
CA THR A 54 6.28 11.77 -4.62
C THR A 54 5.58 11.42 -5.94
N ILE A 55 6.29 10.75 -6.86
CA ILE A 55 5.69 10.30 -8.13
C ILE A 55 4.56 9.31 -7.83
N VAL A 56 4.80 8.34 -6.94
CA VAL A 56 3.81 7.33 -6.58
C VAL A 56 2.58 7.96 -5.92
N MET A 57 2.79 8.96 -5.05
CA MET A 57 1.74 9.75 -4.40
C MET A 57 0.82 10.46 -5.41
N PHE A 58 1.36 10.98 -6.52
CA PHE A 58 0.59 11.77 -7.49
C PHE A 58 0.23 11.07 -8.81
N THR A 59 0.71 9.84 -9.04
CA THR A 59 0.40 9.09 -10.27
C THR A 59 -0.46 7.85 -10.04
N THR A 60 -0.50 7.32 -8.81
CA THR A 60 -1.33 6.15 -8.49
C THR A 60 -2.73 6.55 -8.03
N ILE A 61 -3.73 5.71 -8.33
CA ILE A 61 -5.11 5.89 -7.85
C ILE A 61 -5.13 5.99 -6.33
N ALA A 62 -4.42 5.08 -5.64
CA ALA A 62 -4.33 5.08 -4.18
C ALA A 62 -3.66 6.36 -3.64
N GLY A 63 -2.59 6.83 -4.28
CA GLY A 63 -1.92 8.08 -3.90
C GLY A 63 -2.83 9.30 -4.04
N LEU A 64 -3.39 9.53 -5.23
CA LEU A 64 -4.23 10.69 -5.51
C LEU A 64 -5.47 10.74 -4.61
N THR A 65 -6.19 9.63 -4.51
CA THR A 65 -7.36 9.53 -3.62
C THR A 65 -6.95 9.71 -2.16
N GLY A 66 -5.79 9.20 -1.74
CA GLY A 66 -5.23 9.37 -0.40
C GLY A 66 -4.99 10.83 -0.02
N VAL A 67 -4.45 11.63 -0.96
CA VAL A 67 -4.26 13.08 -0.79
C VAL A 67 -5.61 13.78 -0.63
N VAL A 68 -6.55 13.50 -1.53
CA VAL A 68 -7.88 14.13 -1.53
C VAL A 68 -8.64 13.83 -0.24
N ILE A 69 -8.71 12.55 0.19
CA ILE A 69 -9.42 12.18 1.43
C ILE A 69 -8.74 12.75 2.67
N THR A 70 -7.42 12.87 2.68
CA THR A 70 -6.67 13.45 3.80
C THR A 70 -6.98 14.93 3.94
N LEU A 71 -6.94 15.68 2.83
CA LEU A 71 -7.31 17.11 2.82
C LEU A 71 -8.76 17.33 3.24
N ALA A 72 -9.70 16.54 2.70
CA ALA A 72 -11.10 16.60 3.09
C ALA A 72 -11.28 16.34 4.60
N LEU A 73 -10.62 15.30 5.13
CA LEU A 73 -10.70 14.98 6.56
C LEU A 73 -10.12 16.10 7.44
N ILE A 74 -8.99 16.71 7.06
CA ILE A 74 -8.43 17.84 7.80
C ILE A 74 -9.42 19.00 7.85
N LEU A 75 -10.02 19.36 6.71
CA LEU A 75 -11.01 20.45 6.64
C LEU A 75 -12.27 20.15 7.45
N ILE A 76 -12.78 18.92 7.43
CA ILE A 76 -13.93 18.50 8.25
C ILE A 76 -13.59 18.62 9.74
N ILE A 77 -12.43 18.11 10.18
CA ILE A 77 -12.05 18.12 11.60
C ILE A 77 -11.80 19.54 12.10
N THR A 78 -11.03 20.35 11.36
CA THR A 78 -10.66 21.70 11.81
C THR A 78 -11.87 22.61 11.89
N SER A 79 -12.74 22.61 10.88
CA SER A 79 -13.98 23.39 10.89
C SER A 79 -14.98 22.96 11.97
N SER A 80 -14.92 21.69 12.41
CA SER A 80 -15.79 21.14 13.46
C SER A 80 -15.30 21.48 14.88
N MET A 81 -14.14 22.13 15.04
CA MET A 81 -13.69 22.62 16.34
C MET A 81 -14.69 23.63 16.91
N GLU A 82 -14.92 23.58 18.23
CA GLU A 82 -15.98 24.38 18.87
C GLU A 82 -15.88 25.88 18.60
N VAL A 83 -14.66 26.42 18.62
CA VAL A 83 -14.39 27.84 18.34
C VAL A 83 -14.84 28.24 16.93
N ILE A 84 -14.56 27.41 15.92
CA ILE A 84 -14.93 27.70 14.54
C ILE A 84 -16.43 27.45 14.33
N ARG A 85 -16.95 26.33 14.81
CA ARG A 85 -18.37 25.96 14.64
C ARG A 85 -19.33 26.97 15.27
N ARG A 86 -19.00 27.53 16.45
CA ARG A 86 -19.85 28.53 17.13
C ARG A 86 -19.78 29.92 16.48
N SER A 87 -18.61 30.31 15.98
CA SER A 87 -18.40 31.65 15.41
C SER A 87 -18.67 31.73 13.90
N TYR A 88 -18.53 30.61 13.18
CA TYR A 88 -18.60 30.50 11.71
C TYR A 88 -19.40 29.26 11.30
N PHE A 89 -20.67 29.24 11.67
CA PHE A 89 -21.54 28.07 11.45
C PHE A 89 -21.67 27.68 9.97
N GLU A 90 -21.72 28.65 9.06
CA GLU A 90 -21.79 28.36 7.61
C GLU A 90 -20.54 27.65 7.10
N VAL A 91 -19.35 28.09 7.53
CA VAL A 91 -18.08 27.44 7.17
C VAL A 91 -18.07 25.99 7.63
N PHE A 92 -18.46 25.75 8.90
CA PHE A 92 -18.67 24.40 9.42
C PHE A 92 -19.64 23.62 8.54
N TRP A 93 -20.81 24.17 8.25
CA TRP A 93 -21.87 23.46 7.53
C TRP A 93 -21.39 23.04 6.14
N PHE A 94 -20.81 23.94 5.35
CA PHE A 94 -20.35 23.62 3.99
C PHE A 94 -19.20 22.61 3.99
N THR A 95 -18.21 22.79 4.87
CA THR A 95 -17.05 21.89 4.93
C THR A 95 -17.40 20.52 5.51
N HIS A 96 -18.39 20.42 6.39
CA HIS A 96 -18.82 19.12 6.94
C HIS A 96 -19.38 18.20 5.85
N HIS A 97 -20.06 18.75 4.83
CA HIS A 97 -20.59 17.97 3.69
C HIS A 97 -19.50 17.34 2.81
N LEU A 98 -18.23 17.71 2.99
CA LEU A 98 -17.11 16.98 2.39
C LEU A 98 -17.06 15.50 2.82
N PHE A 99 -17.85 15.07 3.81
CA PHE A 99 -18.04 13.65 4.13
C PHE A 99 -18.42 12.82 2.88
N ILE A 100 -19.18 13.39 1.93
CA ILE A 100 -19.56 12.71 0.69
C ILE A 100 -18.31 12.41 -0.14
N VAL A 101 -17.46 13.42 -0.35
CA VAL A 101 -16.18 13.29 -1.05
C VAL A 101 -15.26 12.32 -0.31
N PHE A 102 -15.22 12.41 1.01
CA PHE A 102 -14.41 11.54 1.86
C PHE A 102 -14.79 10.06 1.69
N PHE A 103 -16.08 9.71 1.78
CA PHE A 103 -16.50 8.30 1.66
C PHE A 103 -16.33 7.75 0.25
N ILE A 104 -16.65 8.53 -0.79
CA ILE A 104 -16.41 8.12 -2.19
C ILE A 104 -14.91 7.91 -2.42
N GLY A 105 -14.08 8.87 -1.96
CA GLY A 105 -12.63 8.78 -2.05
C GLY A 105 -12.06 7.60 -1.26
N LEU A 106 -12.62 7.27 -0.10
CA LEU A 106 -12.19 6.16 0.73
C LEU A 106 -12.43 4.81 0.04
N VAL A 107 -13.58 4.64 -0.62
CA VAL A 107 -13.85 3.45 -1.44
C VAL A 107 -12.83 3.38 -2.57
N ALA A 108 -12.66 4.46 -3.34
CA ALA A 108 -11.73 4.51 -4.46
C ALA A 108 -10.27 4.23 -4.05
N HIS A 109 -9.85 4.74 -2.89
CA HIS A 109 -8.53 4.52 -2.31
C HIS A 109 -8.23 3.04 -2.06
N GLY A 110 -9.22 2.27 -1.59
CA GLY A 110 -9.09 0.85 -1.32
C GLY A 110 -9.18 -0.07 -2.56
N ILE A 111 -9.72 0.40 -3.68
CA ILE A 111 -9.95 -0.43 -4.89
C ILE A 111 -8.66 -1.02 -5.45
N GLY A 112 -7.55 -0.27 -5.37
CA GLY A 112 -6.28 -0.70 -5.95
C GLY A 112 -5.62 -1.90 -5.25
N ARG A 113 -6.04 -2.25 -4.02
CA ARG A 113 -5.50 -3.37 -3.22
C ARG A 113 -3.96 -3.47 -3.27
N ILE A 114 -3.30 -2.32 -3.14
CA ILE A 114 -1.84 -2.19 -3.32
C ILE A 114 -1.04 -2.80 -2.17
N VAL A 115 -1.65 -2.90 -0.98
CA VAL A 115 -1.09 -3.63 0.15
C VAL A 115 -1.38 -5.11 -0.05
N ARG A 116 -0.32 -5.88 -0.27
CA ARG A 116 -0.39 -7.29 -0.67
C ARG A 116 0.32 -8.15 0.36
N GLY A 117 -0.21 -9.36 0.55
CA GLY A 117 0.36 -10.38 1.40
C GLY A 117 0.38 -11.71 0.67
N GLN A 118 1.10 -12.68 1.22
CA GLN A 118 1.13 -14.02 0.67
C GLN A 118 -0.25 -14.68 0.81
N THR A 119 -0.71 -15.36 -0.24
CA THR A 119 -2.04 -15.99 -0.24
C THR A 119 -2.09 -17.21 0.68
N THR A 120 -3.28 -17.59 1.11
CA THR A 120 -3.51 -18.79 1.92
C THR A 120 -3.06 -20.06 1.20
N GLU A 121 -3.29 -20.13 -0.10
CA GLU A 121 -2.90 -21.24 -0.96
C GLU A 121 -1.37 -21.30 -1.08
N SER A 122 -0.72 -20.14 -1.23
CA SER A 122 0.73 -20.07 -1.25
C SER A 122 1.34 -20.46 0.08
N MET A 123 0.80 -19.97 1.21
CA MET A 123 1.30 -20.33 2.55
C MET A 123 1.18 -21.82 2.87
N ALA A 124 0.25 -22.54 2.23
CA ALA A 124 0.10 -23.98 2.40
C ALA A 124 1.27 -24.79 1.81
N VAL A 125 1.89 -24.28 0.74
CA VAL A 125 3.00 -24.94 0.02
C VAL A 125 4.34 -24.26 0.22
N HIS A 126 4.34 -22.97 0.55
CA HIS A 126 5.52 -22.13 0.80
C HIS A 126 5.46 -21.65 2.25
N ASN A 127 6.20 -22.31 3.14
CA ASN A 127 6.29 -21.90 4.54
C ASN A 127 7.30 -20.74 4.67
N PRO A 128 6.89 -19.50 5.03
CA PRO A 128 7.80 -18.36 5.05
C PRO A 128 8.97 -18.52 6.02
N ILE A 129 8.74 -19.20 7.15
CA ILE A 129 9.76 -19.40 8.19
C ILE A 129 10.86 -20.33 7.68
N LYS A 130 10.55 -21.29 6.80
CA LYS A 130 11.56 -22.19 6.22
C LYS A 130 12.10 -21.64 4.90
N CYS A 131 11.21 -21.19 4.02
CA CYS A 131 11.57 -20.79 2.67
C CYS A 131 12.33 -19.47 2.62
N HIS A 132 12.28 -18.61 3.65
CA HIS A 132 13.09 -17.39 3.67
C HIS A 132 14.60 -17.63 3.72
N THR A 133 15.08 -18.81 4.16
CA THR A 133 16.52 -19.13 4.16
C THR A 133 16.99 -19.70 2.82
N GLU A 134 16.08 -20.26 2.03
CA GLU A 134 16.36 -20.93 0.75
C GLU A 134 15.82 -20.13 -0.45
N PHE A 135 15.81 -18.79 -0.34
CA PHE A 135 15.17 -17.91 -1.32
C PHE A 135 15.86 -17.88 -2.69
N GLU A 136 17.14 -18.23 -2.75
CA GLU A 136 17.89 -18.30 -4.02
C GLU A 136 17.46 -19.46 -4.92
N THR A 137 16.81 -20.49 -4.35
CA THR A 137 16.43 -21.72 -5.05
C THR A 137 14.92 -21.89 -5.19
N TRP A 138 14.14 -20.84 -4.93
CA TRP A 138 12.69 -20.86 -5.09
C TRP A 138 12.27 -21.24 -6.51
N GLY A 139 11.29 -22.14 -6.61
CA GLY A 139 10.72 -22.58 -7.89
C GLY A 139 11.61 -23.49 -8.74
N GLN A 140 12.78 -23.91 -8.23
CA GLN A 140 13.65 -24.87 -8.92
C GLN A 140 13.18 -26.32 -8.70
N SER A 141 13.41 -27.19 -9.70
CA SER A 141 13.06 -28.61 -9.62
C SER A 141 13.82 -29.32 -8.49
N GLY A 142 13.09 -29.89 -7.53
CA GLY A 142 13.66 -30.64 -6.41
C GLY A 142 13.79 -29.86 -5.10
N THR A 143 13.36 -28.60 -5.06
CA THR A 143 13.27 -27.82 -3.81
C THR A 143 11.88 -27.91 -3.20
N ASN A 144 11.80 -27.79 -1.88
CA ASN A 144 10.53 -27.82 -1.14
C ASN A 144 9.83 -26.44 -1.08
N CYS A 145 10.39 -25.44 -1.76
CA CYS A 145 9.93 -24.05 -1.70
C CYS A 145 9.57 -23.55 -3.10
N PRO A 146 8.29 -23.63 -3.51
CA PRO A 146 7.82 -22.99 -4.73
C PRO A 146 7.92 -21.45 -4.58
N GLU A 147 7.85 -20.73 -5.70
CA GLU A 147 7.81 -19.26 -5.67
C GLU A 147 6.55 -18.78 -4.92
N PRO A 148 6.64 -17.79 -4.01
CA PRO A 148 5.50 -17.33 -3.24
C PRO A 148 4.54 -16.51 -4.10
N ASP A 149 3.24 -16.66 -3.82
CA ASP A 149 2.17 -15.95 -4.50
C ASP A 149 1.50 -14.91 -3.61
N PHE A 150 1.24 -13.73 -4.18
CA PHE A 150 0.77 -12.55 -3.44
C PHE A 150 -0.54 -11.97 -3.97
N ALA A 151 -1.47 -11.69 -3.07
CA ALA A 151 -2.71 -11.00 -3.40
C ALA A 151 -2.98 -9.84 -2.44
N GLY A 152 -3.67 -8.82 -2.95
CA GLY A 152 -4.19 -7.74 -2.14
C GLY A 152 -5.49 -8.16 -1.46
N ASN A 153 -5.60 -7.86 -0.17
CA ASN A 153 -6.81 -8.14 0.60
C ASN A 153 -8.01 -7.35 0.04
N PRO A 154 -9.24 -7.89 0.15
CA PRO A 154 -10.43 -7.12 -0.17
C PRO A 154 -10.48 -5.86 0.70
N PRO A 155 -11.04 -4.75 0.17
CA PRO A 155 -11.17 -3.52 0.94
C PRO A 155 -12.02 -3.81 2.18
N MET A 156 -11.45 -3.56 3.34
CA MET A 156 -12.06 -3.83 4.64
C MET A 156 -11.59 -2.79 5.66
N THR A 157 -12.45 -2.50 6.63
CA THR A 157 -12.04 -1.85 7.88
C THR A 157 -11.39 -2.88 8.81
N TRP A 158 -11.07 -2.48 10.05
CA TRP A 158 -10.59 -3.37 11.11
C TRP A 158 -11.50 -4.61 11.28
N LYS A 159 -10.87 -5.78 11.40
CA LYS A 159 -11.46 -7.05 11.85
C LYS A 159 -10.93 -7.37 13.24
#